data_AF-A0A4Y8C8S8-F1
#
_entry.id   AF-A0A4Y8C8S8-F1
#
_cell.length_a   1.000
_cell.length_b   1.000
_cell.length_c   1.000
_cell.angle_alpha   90.00
_cell.angle_beta   90.00
_cell.angle_gamma   90.00
#
_symmetry.space_group_name_H-M   'P 1'
#
loop_
_entity.id
_entity.type
_entity.pdbx_description
1 polymer ?
#
loop_
_entity_poly.entity_id
_entity_poly.type
_entity_poly.pdbx_seq_one_letter_code
_entity_poly.pdbx_strand_id
1 'polypeptide(L)'
;ILEFFLALPAFLLMMFFQSMITSDVFLMIFLIALIHWCFIARIIESELKRLENLDFYKVNIVLGRTKFRAFFKDLIPALKTLIFTLFIFNIVHAIATEATLSFFGLGLGFEIPTLGTLLSESSKAVF
;
A
#
# COMPACT_ATOMS: atom_id res chain seq x y z
N ILE A 1 -8.53 -13.13 -7.27
CA ILE A 1 -7.83 -12.92 -5.98
C ILE A 1 -7.89 -11.45 -5.56
N LEU A 2 -7.35 -10.50 -6.33
CA LEU A 2 -7.32 -9.07 -5.93
C LEU A 2 -8.72 -8.50 -5.63
N GLU A 3 -9.72 -8.87 -6.44
CA GLU A 3 -11.11 -8.40 -6.25
C GLU A 3 -11.74 -8.87 -4.94
N PHE A 4 -11.37 -10.05 -4.45
CA PHE A 4 -11.83 -10.56 -3.17
C PHE A 4 -11.31 -9.71 -2.00
N PHE A 5 -10.03 -9.36 -2.02
CA PHE A 5 -9.42 -8.50 -0.99
C PHE A 5 -9.96 -7.06 -1.05
N LEU A 6 -10.23 -6.54 -2.25
CA LEU A 6 -10.77 -5.19 -2.42
C LEU A 6 -12.27 -5.08 -2.06
N ALA A 7 -13.00 -6.19 -2.02
CA ALA A 7 -14.40 -6.22 -1.59
C ALA A 7 -14.57 -6.09 -0.07
N LEU A 8 -13.51 -6.39 0.70
CA LEU A 8 -13.53 -6.29 2.15
C LEU A 8 -13.20 -4.86 2.59
N PRO A 9 -13.94 -4.26 3.54
CA PRO A 9 -13.59 -2.97 4.09
C PRO A 9 -12.25 -3.05 4.83
N ALA A 10 -11.20 -2.53 4.19
CA ALA A 10 -9.81 -2.52 4.68
C ALA A 10 -9.71 -2.07 6.14
N PHE A 11 -10.41 -1.01 6.50
CA PHE A 11 -10.41 -0.46 7.84
C PHE A 11 -11.04 -1.40 8.88
N LEU A 12 -12.11 -2.13 8.52
CA LEU A 12 -12.72 -3.11 9.44
C LEU A 12 -11.79 -4.28 9.73
N LEU A 13 -11.08 -4.78 8.72
CA LEU A 13 -10.10 -5.84 8.92
C LEU A 13 -8.98 -5.38 9.85
N MET A 14 -8.47 -4.16 9.65
CA MET A 14 -7.47 -3.56 10.52
C MET A 14 -7.92 -3.52 11.98
N MET A 15 -9.11 -2.95 12.23
CA MET A 15 -9.67 -2.87 13.57
C MET A 15 -9.84 -4.24 14.20
N PHE A 16 -10.37 -5.21 13.44
CA PHE A 16 -10.57 -6.58 13.92
C PHE A 16 -9.26 -7.21 14.40
N PHE A 17 -8.22 -7.21 13.58
CA PHE A 17 -6.95 -7.84 13.95
C PHE A 17 -6.21 -7.09 15.06
N GLN A 18 -6.21 -5.75 15.04
CA GLN A 18 -5.60 -4.95 16.11
C GLN A 18 -6.32 -5.08 17.45
N SER A 19 -7.64 -5.32 17.43
CA SER A 19 -8.39 -5.56 18.68
C SER A 19 -8.03 -6.87 19.37
N MET A 20 -7.52 -7.85 18.61
CA MET A 20 -7.09 -9.15 19.16
C MET A 20 -5.67 -9.12 19.71
N ILE A 21 -4.77 -8.38 19.06
CA ILE A 21 -3.35 -8.30 19.42
C ILE A 21 -2.98 -6.82 19.50
N THR A 22 -3.01 -6.28 20.71
CA THR A 22 -2.68 -4.88 20.98
C THR A 22 -1.16 -4.71 21.10
N SER A 23 -0.63 -3.59 20.60
CA SER A 23 0.76 -3.14 20.79
C SER A 23 1.88 -3.87 20.02
N ASP A 24 1.58 -4.56 18.90
CA ASP A 24 2.62 -5.10 18.01
C ASP A 24 2.81 -4.26 16.74
N VAL A 25 3.97 -3.59 16.66
CA VAL A 25 4.39 -2.77 15.51
C VAL A 25 4.52 -3.62 14.24
N PHE A 26 5.05 -4.84 14.35
CA PHE A 26 5.25 -5.71 13.19
C PHE A 26 3.92 -6.20 12.64
N LEU A 27 2.98 -6.55 13.50
CA LEU A 27 1.61 -6.89 13.10
C LEU A 27 0.92 -5.73 12.38
N MET A 28 1.07 -4.50 12.90
CA MET A 28 0.51 -3.31 12.24
C MET A 28 1.11 -3.09 10.85
N ILE A 29 2.45 -3.11 10.74
CA ILE A 29 3.14 -2.97 9.44
C ILE A 29 2.69 -4.05 8.46
N PHE A 30 2.63 -5.30 8.93
CA PHE A 30 2.22 -6.43 8.10
C PHE A 30 0.78 -6.27 7.59
N LEU A 31 -0.17 -5.88 8.45
CA LEU A 31 -1.55 -5.66 8.05
C LEU A 31 -1.69 -4.49 7.07
N ILE A 32 -0.97 -3.39 7.30
CA ILE A 32 -0.94 -2.25 6.36
C ILE A 32 -0.42 -2.73 5.00
N ALA A 33 0.70 -3.44 4.97
CA ALA A 33 1.24 -3.97 3.73
C ALA A 33 0.27 -4.95 3.03
N LEU A 34 -0.32 -5.88 3.78
CA LEU A 34 -1.21 -6.92 3.26
C LEU A 34 -2.58 -6.41 2.79
N ILE A 35 -3.01 -5.25 3.26
CA ILE A 35 -4.24 -4.63 2.78
C ILE A 35 -3.95 -3.72 1.58
N HIS A 36 -2.86 -2.95 1.63
CA HIS A 36 -2.54 -1.99 0.57
C HIS A 36 -1.89 -2.61 -0.67
N TRP A 37 -1.20 -3.75 -0.57
CA TRP A 37 -0.52 -4.34 -1.74
C TRP A 37 -1.50 -4.65 -2.88
N CYS A 38 -2.73 -5.10 -2.58
CA CYS A 38 -3.73 -5.44 -3.60
C CYS A 38 -4.09 -4.22 -4.46
N PHE A 39 -4.21 -3.06 -3.84
CA PHE A 39 -4.51 -1.81 -4.53
C PHE A 39 -3.37 -1.40 -5.46
N ILE A 40 -2.13 -1.43 -4.95
CA ILE A 40 -0.93 -1.09 -5.74
C ILE A 40 -0.75 -2.08 -6.90
N ALA A 41 -0.89 -3.38 -6.63
CA ALA A 41 -0.72 -4.43 -7.62
C ALA A 41 -1.70 -4.25 -8.80
N ARG A 42 -2.95 -3.90 -8.51
CA ARG A 42 -3.96 -3.62 -9.53
C ARG A 42 -3.59 -2.42 -10.40
N ILE A 43 -3.06 -1.35 -9.81
CA ILE A 43 -2.63 -0.16 -10.55
C ILE A 43 -1.46 -0.53 -11.47
N ILE A 44 -0.44 -1.21 -10.94
CA ILE A 44 0.74 -1.62 -11.72
C ILE A 44 0.34 -2.57 -12.85
N GLU A 45 -0.54 -3.54 -12.60
CA GLU A 45 -1.03 -4.45 -13.64
C GLU A 45 -1.76 -3.70 -14.76
N SER A 46 -2.58 -2.71 -14.41
CA SER A 46 -3.30 -1.90 -15.39
C SER A 46 -2.33 -1.09 -16.28
N GLU A 47 -1.30 -0.50 -15.69
CA GLU A 47 -0.29 0.26 -16.42
C GLU A 47 0.62 -0.64 -17.25
N LEU A 48 0.97 -1.82 -16.73
CA LEU A 48 1.76 -2.80 -17.46
C LEU A 48 1.04 -3.24 -18.74
N LYS A 49 -0.26 -3.58 -18.65
CA LYS A 49 -1.10 -3.89 -19.83
C LYS A 49 -1.16 -2.72 -20.80
N ARG A 50 -1.21 -1.48 -20.32
CA ARG A 50 -1.16 -0.28 -21.18
C ARG A 50 0.17 -0.20 -21.93
N LEU A 51 1.29 -0.37 -21.24
CA LEU A 51 2.64 -0.31 -21.83
C LEU A 51 2.90 -1.44 -22.82
N GLU A 52 2.42 -2.65 -22.55
CA GLU A 52 2.51 -3.79 -23.48
C GLU A 52 1.76 -3.55 -24.80
N ASN A 53 0.75 -2.68 -24.79
CA ASN A 53 -0.01 -2.32 -25.99
C ASN A 53 0.64 -1.24 -26.85
N LEU A 54 1.70 -0.58 -26.37
CA LEU A 54 2.39 0.48 -27.10
C LEU A 54 3.34 -0.09 -28.16
N ASP A 55 3.52 0.67 -29.25
CA ASP A 55 4.28 0.21 -30.41
C ASP A 55 5.75 -0.06 -30.09
N PHE A 56 6.38 0.72 -29.21
CA PHE A 56 7.78 0.50 -28.84
C PHE A 56 8.01 -0.89 -28.23
N TYR A 57 7.05 -1.37 -27.42
CA TYR A 57 7.14 -2.69 -26.81
C TYR A 57 6.89 -3.78 -27.84
N LYS A 58 5.85 -3.63 -28.66
CA LYS A 58 5.50 -4.59 -29.73
C LYS A 58 6.64 -4.77 -30.73
N VAL A 59 7.26 -3.67 -31.18
CA VAL A 59 8.40 -3.71 -32.11
C VAL A 59 9.57 -4.48 -31.51
N ASN A 60 9.90 -4.26 -30.23
CA ASN A 60 10.99 -4.98 -29.56
C ASN A 60 10.76 -6.50 -29.49
N ILE A 61 9.51 -6.94 -29.31
CA ILE A 61 9.15 -8.37 -29.32
C ILE A 61 9.24 -8.95 -30.73
N VAL A 62 8.75 -8.24 -31.76
CA VAL A 62 8.86 -8.66 -33.18
C VAL A 62 10.32 -8.78 -33.62
N LEU A 63 11.21 -7.94 -33.09
CA LEU A 63 12.66 -8.01 -33.31
C LEU A 63 13.36 -9.18 -32.58
N GLY A 64 12.61 -10.09 -31.96
CA GLY A 64 13.13 -11.32 -31.36
C GLY A 64 13.67 -11.18 -29.94
N ARG A 65 13.41 -10.06 -29.23
CA ARG A 65 13.77 -9.96 -27.80
C ARG A 65 12.89 -10.90 -26.97
N THR A 66 13.50 -11.56 -25.99
CA THR A 66 12.76 -12.39 -25.02
C THR A 66 11.88 -11.51 -24.12
N LYS A 67 10.69 -12.01 -23.76
CA LYS A 67 9.74 -11.30 -22.88
C LYS A 67 10.40 -10.86 -21.56
N PHE A 68 11.25 -11.70 -20.98
CA PHE A 68 11.97 -11.37 -19.75
C PHE A 68 12.90 -10.16 -19.93
N ARG A 69 13.70 -10.14 -21.01
CA ARG A 69 14.61 -9.02 -21.28
C ARG A 69 13.84 -7.74 -21.60
N ALA A 70 12.76 -7.83 -22.36
CA ALA A 70 11.88 -6.69 -22.67
C ALA A 70 11.19 -6.15 -21.40
N PHE A 71 10.77 -7.02 -20.48
CA PHE A 71 10.19 -6.61 -19.20
C PHE A 71 11.16 -5.77 -18.36
N PHE A 72 12.37 -6.27 -18.11
CA PHE A 72 13.34 -5.57 -17.25
C PHE A 72 13.96 -4.33 -17.91
N LYS A 73 14.15 -4.33 -19.25
CA LYS A 73 14.81 -3.20 -19.94
C LYS A 73 13.85 -2.16 -20.51
N ASP A 74 12.62 -2.53 -20.83
CA ASP A 74 11.68 -1.63 -21.49
C ASP A 74 10.53 -1.27 -20.52
N LEU A 75 9.92 -2.24 -19.84
CA LEU A 75 8.73 -2.00 -19.00
C LEU A 75 9.08 -1.44 -17.61
N ILE A 76 10.03 -2.03 -16.88
CA ILE A 76 10.41 -1.53 -15.53
C ILE A 76 10.87 -0.06 -15.57
N PRO A 77 11.76 0.36 -16.49
CA PRO A 77 12.20 1.75 -16.55
C PRO A 77 11.08 2.73 -16.93
N ALA A 78 10.08 2.28 -17.71
CA ALA A 78 8.90 3.07 -18.02
C ALA A 78 7.98 3.23 -16.80
N LEU A 79 7.87 2.19 -15.97
CA LEU A 79 7.06 2.19 -14.74
C LEU A 79 7.71 2.95 -13.57
N LYS A 80 9.01 3.27 -13.63
CA LYS A 80 9.76 3.84 -12.49
C LYS A 80 9.07 5.04 -11.84
N THR A 81 8.52 5.94 -12.66
CA THR A 81 7.86 7.16 -12.18
C THR A 81 6.59 6.81 -11.43
N LEU A 82 5.77 5.91 -12.00
CA LEU A 82 4.56 5.42 -11.35
C LEU A 82 4.88 4.72 -10.03
N ILE A 83 5.89 3.84 -10.00
CA ILE A 83 6.30 3.12 -8.80
C ILE A 83 6.71 4.11 -7.70
N PHE A 84 7.51 5.13 -8.05
CA PHE A 84 7.95 6.13 -7.08
C PHE A 84 6.80 6.99 -6.56
N THR A 85 5.88 7.40 -7.44
CA THR A 85 4.66 8.11 -7.04
C THR A 85 3.81 7.28 -6.09
N LEU A 86 3.53 6.02 -6.45
CA LEU A 86 2.76 5.11 -5.60
C LEU A 86 3.44 4.86 -4.26
N PHE A 87 4.77 4.77 -4.23
CA PHE A 87 5.53 4.61 -2.99
C PHE A 87 5.29 5.77 -2.03
N ILE A 88 5.36 7.02 -2.50
CA ILE A 88 5.09 8.21 -1.67
C ILE A 88 3.65 8.17 -1.14
N PHE A 89 2.67 7.91 -2.01
CA PHE A 89 1.27 7.82 -1.59
C PHE A 89 1.03 6.72 -0.54
N ASN A 90 1.76 5.60 -0.64
CA ASN A 90 1.65 4.53 0.36
C ASN A 90 2.20 4.93 1.72
N ILE A 91 3.29 5.71 1.77
CA ILE A 91 3.79 6.25 3.04
C ILE A 91 2.73 7.13 3.69
N VAL A 92 2.15 8.07 2.92
CA VAL A 92 1.09 8.96 3.42
C VAL A 92 -0.11 8.15 3.91
N HIS A 93 -0.52 7.15 3.14
CA HIS A 93 -1.63 6.28 3.51
C HIS A 93 -1.34 5.49 4.80
N ALA A 94 -0.13 4.92 4.93
CA ALA A 94 0.28 4.16 6.10
C ALA A 94 0.26 5.04 7.36
N ILE A 95 0.79 6.27 7.28
CA ILE A 95 0.77 7.23 8.38
C ILE A 95 -0.68 7.58 8.77
N ALA A 96 -1.55 7.87 7.79
CA ALA A 96 -2.94 8.19 8.06
C ALA A 96 -3.69 7.02 8.72
N THR A 97 -3.41 5.80 8.28
CA THR A 97 -4.05 4.58 8.81
C THR A 97 -3.60 4.31 10.23
N GLU A 98 -2.29 4.40 10.49
CA GLU A 98 -1.71 4.28 11.83
C GLU A 98 -2.33 5.33 12.77
N ALA A 99 -2.30 6.61 12.37
CA ALA A 99 -2.82 7.68 13.20
C ALA A 99 -4.31 7.50 13.52
N THR A 100 -5.09 7.01 12.56
CA THR A 100 -6.52 6.72 12.76
C THR A 100 -6.73 5.58 13.76
N LEU A 101 -6.02 4.46 13.59
CA LEU A 101 -6.14 3.31 14.50
C LEU A 101 -5.70 3.68 15.93
N SER A 102 -4.54 4.33 16.06
CA SER A 102 -3.99 4.80 17.32
C SER A 102 -4.89 5.85 18.00
N PHE A 103 -5.54 6.75 17.23
CA PHE A 103 -6.51 7.70 17.77
C PHE A 103 -7.73 7.00 18.41
N PHE A 104 -8.21 5.91 17.81
CA PHE A 104 -9.29 5.09 18.37
C PHE A 104 -8.83 4.12 19.47
N GLY A 105 -7.55 4.14 19.85
CA GLY A 105 -6.99 3.21 20.83
C GLY A 105 -6.84 1.77 20.33
N LEU A 106 -6.93 1.57 19.01
CA LEU A 106 -6.78 0.30 18.29
C LEU A 106 -5.43 0.23 17.54
N GLY A 107 -4.51 1.13 17.85
CA GLY A 107 -3.17 1.14 17.24
C GLY A 107 -2.13 0.56 18.17
N LEU A 108 -0.95 1.16 18.15
CA LEU A 108 0.08 0.86 19.14
C LEU A 108 -0.40 1.44 20.47
N GLY A 109 -0.44 0.62 21.52
CA GLY A 109 -0.92 1.07 22.83
C GLY A 109 -0.17 2.30 23.34
N PHE A 110 -0.69 2.94 24.39
CA PHE A 110 -0.15 4.20 24.95
C PHE A 110 1.31 4.12 25.43
N GLU A 111 1.92 2.94 25.47
CA GLU A 111 3.34 2.75 25.78
C GLU A 111 4.28 3.31 24.70
N ILE A 112 3.83 3.37 23.44
CA ILE A 112 4.64 3.87 22.32
C ILE A 112 4.03 5.20 21.83
N PRO A 113 4.78 6.33 21.90
CA PRO A 113 4.28 7.59 21.37
C PRO A 113 4.21 7.54 19.84
N THR A 114 3.02 7.75 19.29
CA THR A 114 2.72 7.78 17.86
C THR A 114 1.99 9.06 17.50
N LEU A 115 1.89 9.38 16.21
CA LEU A 115 1.13 10.54 15.77
C LEU A 115 -0.34 10.43 16.18
N GLY A 116 -0.93 9.24 16.13
CA GLY A 116 -2.32 9.03 16.53
C GLY A 116 -2.55 9.13 18.04
N THR A 117 -1.65 8.61 18.87
CA THR A 117 -1.79 8.73 20.34
C THR A 117 -1.66 10.19 20.78
N LEU A 118 -0.71 10.94 20.20
CA LEU A 118 -0.54 12.39 20.46
C LEU A 118 -1.78 13.20 20.06
N LEU A 119 -2.41 12.88 18.91
CA LEU A 119 -3.65 13.51 18.48
C LEU A 119 -4.81 13.18 19.43
N SER A 120 -4.92 11.93 19.88
CA SER A 120 -5.95 11.50 20.85
C SER A 120 -5.77 12.23 22.19
N GLU A 121 -4.55 12.31 22.72
CA GLU A 121 -4.26 13.01 23.98
C GLU A 121 -4.58 14.50 23.90
N SER A 122 -4.16 15.15 22.80
CA SER A 122 -4.46 16.57 22.57
C SER A 122 -5.97 16.82 22.50
N SER A 123 -6.71 15.94 21.82
CA SER A 123 -8.18 16.03 21.77
C SER A 123 -8.81 15.88 23.15
N LYS A 124 -8.33 14.95 23.98
CA LYS A 124 -8.82 14.75 25.36
C LYS A 124 -8.44 15.87 26.32
N ALA A 125 -7.38 16.63 26.02
CA ALA A 125 -6.97 17.76 26.84
C ALA A 125 -7.79 19.03 26.55
N VAL A 126 -8.36 19.14 25.35
CA VAL A 126 -9.14 20.30 24.91
C VAL A 126 -10.63 20.20 25.27
N PHE A 127 -11.16 18.97 25.36
CA PHE A 127 -12.56 18.67 25.70
C PHE A 127 -12.65 17.94 27.03
#